data_AF-A0A2K3J5B2-F1
#
_entry.id   AF-A0A2K3J5B2-F1
#
_cell.length_a   1.000
_cell.length_b   1.000
_cell.length_c   1.000
_cell.angle_alpha   90.00
_cell.angle_beta   90.00
_cell.angle_gamma   90.00
#
_symmetry.space_group_name_H-M   'P 1'
#
loop_
_entity.id
_entity.type
_entity.pdbx_description
1 polymer ?
#
loop_
_entity_poly.entity_id
_entity_poly.type
_entity_poly.pdbx_seq_one_letter_code
_entity_poly.pdbx_strand_id
1 'polypeptide(L)'
;MRDVTVKFGNSAGKIWQVLNEKGCLKKDDIIQITNLNETDLHTGIGWLARENKISRQQDWYKLENTNLDSEIGTHAGRIWKILDIWGEADIETIKRLSDLDENQVHLAIGWLAKEDKIKLDEKNKFNLK
;
A
#
# COMPACT_ATOMS: atom_id res chain seq x y z
N MET A 1 18.89 6.18 -4.78
CA MET A 1 17.53 5.62 -5.04
C MET A 1 17.37 4.35 -4.21
N ARG A 2 16.28 4.23 -3.46
CA ARG A 2 15.99 3.11 -2.57
C ARG A 2 14.90 2.25 -3.18
N ASP A 3 15.12 0.94 -3.16
CA ASP A 3 14.09 -0.01 -3.51
C ASP A 3 13.07 -0.10 -2.37
N VAL A 4 11.83 0.31 -2.64
CA VAL A 4 10.74 0.29 -1.66
C VAL A 4 10.12 -1.11 -1.52
N THR A 5 10.40 -1.99 -2.50
CA THR A 5 9.83 -3.34 -2.60
C THR A 5 10.17 -4.19 -1.37
N VAL A 6 11.40 -4.10 -0.85
CA VAL A 6 11.80 -4.84 0.36
C VAL A 6 11.06 -4.35 1.60
N LYS A 7 10.97 -3.03 1.80
CA LYS A 7 10.29 -2.46 2.98
C LYS A 7 8.80 -2.83 2.99
N PHE A 8 8.12 -2.56 1.88
CA PHE A 8 6.67 -2.79 1.79
C PHE A 8 6.32 -4.28 1.76
N GLY A 9 7.17 -5.11 1.12
CA GLY A 9 7.05 -6.56 1.18
C GLY A 9 7.21 -7.11 2.60
N ASN A 10 8.11 -6.57 3.42
CA ASN A 10 8.25 -6.95 4.83
C ASN A 10 7.00 -6.57 5.66
N SER A 11 6.42 -5.39 5.43
CA SER A 11 5.16 -4.99 6.07
C SER A 11 4.02 -5.93 5.67
N ALA A 12 3.88 -6.24 4.38
CA ALA A 12 2.91 -7.18 3.86
C ALA A 12 3.07 -8.58 4.49
N GLY A 13 4.30 -9.06 4.62
CA GLY A 13 4.61 -10.34 5.25
C GLY A 13 4.17 -10.41 6.71
N LYS A 14 4.41 -9.36 7.50
CA LYS A 14 3.96 -9.28 8.90
C LYS A 14 2.44 -9.32 9.02
N ILE A 15 1.74 -8.54 8.19
CA ILE A 15 0.27 -8.49 8.17
C ILE A 15 -0.28 -9.87 7.79
N TRP A 16 0.27 -10.47 6.74
CA TRP A 16 -0.12 -11.80 6.28
C TRP A 16 0.05 -12.84 7.38
N GLN A 17 1.21 -12.87 8.05
CA GLN A 17 1.49 -13.84 9.11
C GLN A 17 0.47 -13.73 10.25
N VAL A 18 0.22 -12.51 10.73
CA VAL A 18 -0.71 -12.29 11.85
C VAL A 18 -2.14 -12.68 11.48
N LEU A 19 -2.61 -12.34 10.27
CA LEU A 19 -3.94 -12.75 9.81
C LEU A 19 -4.02 -14.27 9.55
N ASN A 20 -2.95 -14.90 9.08
CA ASN A 20 -2.89 -16.35 8.90
C ASN A 20 -2.98 -17.09 10.25
N GLU A 21 -2.36 -16.56 11.30
CA GLU A 21 -2.38 -17.15 12.64
C GLU A 21 -3.66 -16.85 13.43
N LYS A 22 -4.22 -15.64 13.30
CA LYS A 22 -5.35 -15.15 14.10
C LYS A 22 -6.70 -15.16 13.37
N GLY A 23 -6.70 -15.37 12.05
CA GLY A 23 -7.89 -15.36 11.20
C GLY A 23 -8.26 -13.97 10.71
N CYS A 24 -9.13 -13.27 11.45
CA CYS A 24 -9.60 -11.93 11.09
C CYS A 24 -9.34 -10.94 12.23
N LEU A 25 -8.84 -9.76 11.90
CA LEU A 25 -8.45 -8.75 12.89
C LEU A 25 -8.81 -7.34 12.45
N LYS A 26 -9.05 -6.47 13.43
CA LYS A 26 -9.24 -5.04 13.22
C LYS A 26 -7.91 -4.40 12.86
N LYS A 27 -8.00 -3.23 12.22
CA LYS A 27 -6.85 -2.36 11.95
C LYS A 27 -5.94 -2.18 13.19
N ASP A 28 -6.54 -1.81 14.32
CA ASP A 28 -5.80 -1.49 15.54
C ASP A 28 -5.11 -2.73 16.13
N ASP A 29 -5.76 -3.90 16.08
CA ASP A 29 -5.18 -5.16 16.54
C ASP A 29 -3.97 -5.54 15.67
N ILE A 30 -4.07 -5.37 14.35
CA ILE A 30 -2.94 -5.65 13.44
C ILE A 30 -1.79 -4.72 13.75
N ILE A 31 -2.04 -3.42 13.92
CA ILE A 31 -1.02 -2.41 14.28
C ILE A 31 -0.31 -2.81 15.59
N GLN A 32 -1.08 -3.15 16.63
CA GLN A 32 -0.54 -3.53 17.93
C GLN A 32 0.30 -4.80 17.87
N ILE A 33 -0.16 -5.84 17.18
CA ILE A 33 0.54 -7.14 17.13
C ILE A 33 1.80 -7.06 16.25
N THR A 34 1.71 -6.35 15.11
CA THR A 34 2.83 -6.27 14.14
C THR A 34 3.86 -5.19 14.48
N ASN A 35 3.50 -4.27 15.40
CA ASN A 35 4.26 -3.05 15.70
C ASN A 35 4.52 -2.20 14.44
N LEU A 36 3.57 -2.18 13.51
CA LEU A 36 3.59 -1.32 12.33
C LEU A 36 2.92 0.01 12.64
N ASN A 37 3.38 1.09 12.03
CA ASN A 37 2.62 2.33 11.99
C ASN A 37 1.51 2.24 10.91
N GLU A 38 0.64 3.24 10.89
CA GLU A 38 -0.48 3.31 9.95
C GLU A 38 -0.04 3.31 8.47
N THR A 39 1.04 4.03 8.14
CA THR A 39 1.62 4.07 6.80
C THR A 39 2.10 2.68 6.34
N ASP A 40 2.86 1.99 7.18
CA ASP A 40 3.41 0.68 6.87
C ASP A 40 2.30 -0.39 6.80
N LEU A 41 1.23 -0.24 7.59
CA LEU A 41 0.03 -1.06 7.47
C LEU A 41 -0.62 -0.88 6.09
N HIS A 42 -0.94 0.36 5.70
CA HIS A 42 -1.64 0.63 4.44
C HIS A 42 -0.83 0.22 3.22
N THR A 43 0.47 0.49 3.20
CA THR A 43 1.36 0.01 2.11
C THR A 43 1.37 -1.52 2.05
N GLY A 44 1.42 -2.21 3.19
CA GLY A 44 1.33 -3.67 3.25
C GLY A 44 -0.03 -4.23 2.79
N ILE A 45 -1.14 -3.58 3.15
CA ILE A 45 -2.48 -3.96 2.68
C ILE A 45 -2.58 -3.78 1.16
N GLY A 46 -2.10 -2.65 0.62
CA GLY A 46 -2.11 -2.40 -0.82
C GLY A 46 -1.31 -3.44 -1.60
N TRP A 47 -0.15 -3.83 -1.06
CA TRP A 47 0.65 -4.93 -1.60
C TRP A 47 -0.13 -6.26 -1.62
N LEU A 48 -0.73 -6.67 -0.50
CA LEU A 48 -1.49 -7.91 -0.41
C LEU A 48 -2.76 -7.90 -1.27
N ALA A 49 -3.39 -6.74 -1.43
CA ALA A 49 -4.54 -6.56 -2.31
C ALA A 49 -4.13 -6.82 -3.77
N ARG A 50 -2.96 -6.33 -4.19
CA ARG A 50 -2.42 -6.63 -5.53
C ARG A 50 -2.16 -8.12 -5.76
N GLU A 51 -1.84 -8.86 -4.70
CA GLU A 51 -1.65 -10.31 -4.73
C GLU A 51 -2.96 -11.10 -4.63
N ASN A 52 -4.12 -10.43 -4.51
CA ASN A 52 -5.42 -11.05 -4.28
C ASN A 52 -5.44 -11.91 -2.98
N LYS A 53 -4.78 -11.44 -1.92
CA LYS A 53 -4.62 -12.19 -0.66
C LYS A 53 -5.32 -11.61 0.56
N ILE A 54 -5.94 -10.43 0.44
CA ILE A 54 -6.57 -9.75 1.58
C ILE A 54 -7.89 -9.11 1.17
N SER A 55 -8.90 -9.24 2.02
CA SER A 55 -10.15 -8.50 1.93
C SER A 55 -10.35 -7.62 3.16
N ARG A 56 -11.25 -6.63 3.04
CA ARG A 56 -11.77 -5.86 4.16
C ARG A 56 -13.27 -6.03 4.25
N GLN A 57 -13.77 -6.43 5.42
CA GLN A 57 -15.20 -6.49 5.72
C GLN A 57 -15.49 -5.59 6.93
N GLN A 58 -16.20 -4.49 6.69
CA GLN A 58 -16.44 -3.44 7.68
C GLN A 58 -15.10 -2.96 8.29
N ASP A 59 -14.83 -3.30 9.56
CA ASP A 59 -13.66 -2.87 10.30
C ASP A 59 -12.54 -3.93 10.39
N TRP A 60 -12.73 -5.10 9.78
CA TRP A 60 -11.81 -6.23 9.92
C TRP A 60 -11.17 -6.61 8.59
N TYR A 61 -9.93 -7.07 8.66
CA TYR A 61 -9.19 -7.67 7.55
C TYR A 61 -9.10 -9.17 7.72
N LYS A 62 -9.07 -9.88 6.59
CA LYS A 62 -8.92 -11.34 6.55
C LYS A 62 -8.18 -11.76 5.29
N LEU A 63 -7.49 -12.90 5.34
CA LEU A 63 -6.91 -13.53 4.17
C LEU A 63 -7.98 -14.26 3.34
N GLU A 64 -8.33 -13.68 2.21
CA GLU A 64 -9.21 -14.25 1.19
C GLU A 64 -9.02 -13.47 -0.13
N ASN A 65 -9.79 -13.83 -1.16
CA ASN A 65 -9.79 -13.07 -2.41
C ASN A 65 -10.13 -11.61 -2.13
N THR A 66 -9.38 -10.71 -2.75
CA THR A 66 -9.52 -9.29 -2.48
C THR A 66 -10.85 -8.76 -3.01
N ASN A 67 -11.44 -7.87 -2.24
CA ASN A 67 -12.53 -7.00 -2.65
C ASN A 67 -12.07 -5.54 -2.78
N LEU A 68 -10.75 -5.32 -2.76
CA LEU A 68 -10.11 -4.00 -2.74
C LEU A 68 -9.45 -3.65 -4.08
N ASP A 69 -9.42 -4.59 -5.03
CA ASP A 69 -8.72 -4.47 -6.31
C ASP A 69 -9.23 -3.29 -7.14
N SER A 70 -10.54 -3.12 -7.23
CA SER A 70 -11.13 -2.04 -8.01
C SER A 70 -10.76 -0.67 -7.44
N GLU A 71 -10.88 -0.50 -6.12
CA GLU A 71 -10.61 0.77 -5.43
C GLU A 71 -9.10 1.10 -5.47
N ILE A 72 -8.26 0.21 -4.91
CA ILE A 72 -6.82 0.44 -4.80
C ILE A 72 -6.17 0.46 -6.18
N GLY A 73 -6.60 -0.41 -7.11
CA GLY A 73 -6.11 -0.42 -8.49
C GLY A 73 -6.41 0.87 -9.24
N THR A 74 -7.60 1.46 -9.04
CA THR A 74 -7.94 2.76 -9.64
C THR A 74 -7.06 3.89 -9.08
N HIS A 75 -6.84 3.91 -7.76
CA HIS A 75 -5.95 4.88 -7.13
C HIS A 75 -4.50 4.71 -7.61
N ALA A 76 -4.01 3.47 -7.68
CA ALA A 76 -2.68 3.14 -8.21
C ALA A 76 -2.51 3.61 -9.66
N GLY A 77 -3.51 3.41 -10.51
CA GLY A 77 -3.51 3.92 -11.89
C GLY A 77 -3.44 5.45 -11.96
N ARG A 78 -4.13 6.15 -11.05
CA ARG A 78 -4.08 7.63 -10.96
C ARG A 78 -2.69 8.11 -10.55
N ILE A 79 -2.09 7.50 -9.51
CA ILE A 79 -0.74 7.85 -9.05
C ILE A 79 0.30 7.53 -10.12
N TRP A 80 0.19 6.38 -10.79
CA TRP A 80 1.09 6.02 -11.88
C TRP A 80 1.09 7.08 -12.99
N LYS A 81 -0.09 7.55 -13.42
CA LYS A 81 -0.21 8.62 -14.43
C LYS A 81 0.42 9.94 -13.96
N ILE A 82 0.28 10.28 -12.69
CA ILE A 82 0.92 11.48 -12.12
C ILE A 82 2.44 11.35 -12.23
N LEU A 83 3.00 10.22 -11.83
CA LEU A 83 4.44 9.99 -11.90
C LEU A 83 4.97 9.92 -13.33
N ASP A 84 4.18 9.39 -14.27
CA ASP A 84 4.50 9.35 -15.70
C ASP A 84 4.59 10.75 -16.31
N ILE A 85 3.67 11.65 -15.95
CA ILE A 85 3.62 13.02 -16.47
C ILE A 85 4.63 13.95 -15.78
N TRP A 86 4.74 13.87 -14.45
CA TRP A 86 5.53 14.80 -13.64
C TRP A 86 6.97 14.32 -13.40
N GLY A 87 7.27 13.05 -13.71
CA GLY A 87 8.57 12.41 -13.51
C GLY A 87 8.83 11.97 -12.07
N GLU A 88 8.67 12.89 -11.11
CA GLU A 88 8.81 12.61 -9.67
C GLU A 88 7.83 13.43 -8.83
N ALA A 89 7.34 12.86 -7.72
CA ALA A 89 6.44 13.55 -6.79
C ALA A 89 6.60 13.03 -5.35
N ASP A 90 6.52 13.93 -4.37
CA ASP A 90 6.38 13.55 -2.96
C ASP A 90 4.92 13.22 -2.61
N ILE A 91 4.69 12.68 -1.40
CA ILE A 91 3.35 12.30 -0.92
C ILE A 91 2.36 13.48 -0.98
N GLU A 92 2.77 14.68 -0.57
CA GLU A 92 1.89 15.85 -0.55
C GLU A 92 1.49 16.29 -1.96
N THR A 93 2.43 16.24 -2.91
CA THR A 93 2.17 16.50 -4.32
C THR A 93 1.25 15.44 -4.90
N ILE A 94 1.48 14.17 -4.59
CA ILE A 94 0.61 13.07 -5.04
C ILE A 94 -0.80 13.25 -4.48
N LYS A 95 -0.97 13.50 -3.17
CA LYS A 95 -2.28 13.75 -2.54
C LYS A 95 -3.03 14.88 -3.27
N ARG A 96 -2.37 16.03 -3.45
CA ARG A 96 -2.94 17.19 -4.14
C ARG A 96 -3.35 16.90 -5.59
N LEU A 97 -2.50 16.23 -6.36
CA LEU A 97 -2.75 15.98 -7.79
C LEU A 97 -3.73 14.83 -8.03
N SER A 98 -3.78 13.87 -7.10
CA SER A 98 -4.66 12.70 -7.21
C SER A 98 -6.01 12.91 -6.54
N ASP A 99 -6.18 13.95 -5.72
CA ASP A 99 -7.38 14.14 -4.88
C ASP A 99 -7.68 12.89 -4.02
N LEU A 100 -6.60 12.31 -3.47
CA LEU A 100 -6.65 11.16 -2.58
C LEU A 100 -6.17 11.57 -1.19
N ASP A 101 -6.76 10.94 -0.17
CA ASP A 101 -6.24 11.05 1.18
C ASP A 101 -4.92 10.26 1.33
N GLU A 102 -4.25 10.50 2.46
CA GLU A 102 -2.95 9.89 2.72
C GLU A 102 -3.00 8.36 2.81
N ASN A 103 -4.07 7.79 3.35
CA ASN A 103 -4.23 6.34 3.46
C ASN A 103 -4.44 5.70 2.09
N GLN A 104 -5.27 6.32 1.25
CA GLN A 104 -5.49 5.92 -0.14
C GLN A 104 -4.19 5.96 -0.95
N VAL A 105 -3.36 6.99 -0.76
CA VAL A 105 -2.05 7.10 -1.41
C VAL A 105 -1.12 5.96 -0.98
N HIS A 106 -1.04 5.65 0.31
CA HIS A 106 -0.19 4.56 0.80
C HIS A 106 -0.65 3.18 0.32
N LEU A 107 -1.96 2.90 0.28
CA LEU A 107 -2.51 1.69 -0.33
C LEU A 107 -2.08 1.55 -1.79
N ALA A 108 -2.26 2.61 -2.58
CA ALA A 108 -1.93 2.64 -3.99
C ALA A 108 -0.42 2.52 -4.25
N ILE A 109 0.42 3.13 -3.42
CA ILE A 109 1.88 2.99 -3.48
C ILE A 109 2.31 1.55 -3.16
N GLY A 110 1.71 0.92 -2.14
CA GLY A 110 1.95 -0.49 -1.84
C GLY A 110 1.59 -1.42 -3.00
N TRP A 111 0.47 -1.14 -3.66
CA TRP A 111 0.03 -1.84 -4.88
C TRP A 111 1.06 -1.71 -6.02
N LEU A 112 1.50 -0.49 -6.33
CA LEU A 112 2.49 -0.23 -7.39
C LEU A 112 3.87 -0.83 -7.06
N ALA A 113 4.25 -0.84 -5.79
CA ALA A 113 5.50 -1.46 -5.35
C ALA A 113 5.46 -2.98 -5.52
N LYS A 114 4.32 -3.63 -5.28
CA LYS A 114 4.16 -5.08 -5.55
C LYS A 114 4.38 -5.40 -7.04
N GLU A 115 4.04 -4.48 -7.93
CA GLU A 115 4.27 -4.58 -9.36
C GLU A 115 5.67 -4.15 -9.80
N ASP A 116 6.53 -3.77 -8.85
CA ASP A 116 7.86 -3.24 -9.10
C ASP A 116 7.89 -2.00 -10.01
N LYS A 117 6.85 -1.15 -9.94
CA LYS A 117 6.68 0.01 -10.84
C LYS A 117 7.23 1.32 -10.30
N ILE A 118 7.56 1.40 -9.02
CA ILE A 118 7.96 2.64 -8.35
C ILE A 118 9.23 2.46 -7.52
N LYS A 119 9.98 3.56 -7.36
CA LYS A 119 11.14 3.68 -6.46
C LYS A 119 11.05 4.99 -5.70
N LEU A 120 11.84 5.12 -4.63
CA LEU A 120 11.94 6.33 -3.82
C LEU A 120 13.35 6.91 -3.94
N ASP A 121 13.45 8.21 -4.19
CA ASP A 121 14.72 8.91 -4.25
C ASP A 121 15.26 9.27 -2.83
N GLU A 122 16.37 10.00 -2.78
CA GLU A 122 16.98 10.44 -1.52
C GLU A 122 16.22 11.60 -0.84
N LYS A 123 15.33 12.26 -1.58
CA LYS A 123 14.48 13.37 -1.12
C LYS A 123 13.07 12.92 -0.76
N ASN A 124 12.83 11.61 -0.65
CA ASN A 124 11.53 11.00 -0.40
C ASN A 124 10.47 11.31 -1.48
N LYS A 125 10.89 11.44 -2.73
CA LYS A 125 10.00 11.51 -3.89
C LYS A 125 9.90 10.17 -4.59
N PHE A 126 8.69 9.83 -5.01
CA PHE A 126 8.42 8.67 -5.84
C PHE A 126 8.65 8.99 -7.30
N ASN A 127 9.15 8.01 -8.03
CA ASN A 127 9.31 8.03 -9.47
C ASN A 127 9.11 6.62 -10.03
N LEU A 128 8.78 6.53 -11.32
CA LEU A 128 8.62 5.25 -11.98
C LEU A 128 9.96 4.53 -12.13
N LYS A 129 9.94 3.20 -12.04
CA LYS A 129 11.13 2.37 -12.23
C LYS A 129 11.55 2.35 -13.69
#